data_AF-A0A643CGP4-F1
#
_entry.id   AF-A0A643CGP4-F1
#
_cell.length_a   1.000
_cell.length_b   1.000
_cell.length_c   1.000
_cell.angle_alpha   90.00
_cell.angle_beta   90.00
_cell.angle_gamma   90.00
#
_symmetry.space_group_name_H-M   'P 1'
#
loop_
_entity.id
_entity.type
_entity.pdbx_description
1 polymer ?
#
loop_
_entity_poly.entity_id
_entity_poly.type
_entity_poly.pdbx_seq_one_letter_code
_entity_poly.pdbx_strand_id
1 'polypeptide(L)'
;IYRTEKDKGTLYELTFRGDHKHEFRRLVLFRPFGPIMKVKKEELNMAGTLVNVIVPLARRVDKFRQFMQNFSISVLSIQLEKTQMAKHYNKYVFLDRRNRCRAWNPPERAGLVTRHKEPWGRLDLRNRSLGVMTGHGVPSARTKDQAFLVQNCVRGRVDPRDKIDSWVYGVHGLREMCIQQDGRVHLTVVYFGKEEMNEVKGILENTSKAANFRNFTFIQLNGEFSRGKGLDVGARSWTGRNVLLFFCDVDIYFTSELLNTCRLNTQPGKKVFYPVLFSQYNPGIIYGHHDSIPPLEKQLVIKKETGFWRDFGFGMTCQYRSDFINIGGFDLDIKGWGGEDVHLYRKYLHSNLIVVRTPVRGLFHLWHEKRCMDELTPEQYKMCMQSKAMNEASHGQLGMLVFRHEIEAHLRKQKQETGSQNT
;
A
#
# COMPACT_ATOMS: atom_id res chain seq x y z
N ILE A 1 5.43 9.63 -13.97
CA ILE A 1 5.35 8.70 -15.12
C ILE A 1 6.12 9.32 -16.27
N TYR A 2 6.82 8.53 -17.08
CA TYR A 2 7.43 9.05 -18.30
C TYR A 2 7.09 8.15 -19.48
N ARG A 3 6.98 8.74 -20.67
CA ARG A 3 6.75 8.06 -21.94
C ARG A 3 7.81 8.55 -22.91
N THR A 4 8.48 7.63 -23.60
CA THR A 4 9.42 7.98 -24.66
C THR A 4 8.77 7.71 -26.01
N GLU A 5 8.63 8.76 -26.82
CA GLU A 5 8.25 8.68 -28.23
C GLU A 5 9.54 8.70 -29.05
N LYS A 6 9.77 7.66 -29.87
CA LYS A 6 11.04 7.47 -30.59
C LYS A 6 11.40 8.63 -31.53
N ASP A 7 10.41 9.33 -32.03
CA ASP A 7 10.49 10.43 -32.98
C ASP A 7 10.44 11.82 -32.32
N LYS A 8 10.01 11.92 -31.05
CA LYS A 8 9.78 13.22 -30.37
C LYS A 8 10.62 13.41 -29.10
N GLY A 9 11.08 12.34 -28.46
CA GLY A 9 11.80 12.39 -27.19
C GLY A 9 10.95 11.94 -25.99
N THR A 10 11.36 12.31 -24.77
CA THR A 10 10.73 11.81 -23.54
C THR A 10 9.80 12.84 -22.91
N LEU A 11 8.53 12.46 -22.72
CA LEU A 11 7.54 13.18 -21.95
C LEU A 11 7.56 12.69 -20.51
N TYR A 12 7.67 13.59 -19.54
CA TYR A 12 7.58 13.33 -18.11
C TYR A 12 6.30 13.94 -17.55
N GLU A 13 5.43 13.13 -16.97
CA GLU A 13 4.30 13.57 -16.16
C GLU A 13 4.65 13.40 -14.67
N LEU A 14 4.92 14.51 -13.99
CA LEU A 14 5.19 14.55 -12.55
C LEU A 14 3.95 15.05 -11.82
N THR A 15 3.48 14.33 -10.81
CA THR A 15 2.32 14.75 -10.01
C THR A 15 2.73 14.91 -8.56
N PHE A 16 2.43 16.07 -8.00
CA PHE A 16 2.73 16.46 -6.63
C PHE A 16 1.42 16.65 -5.86
N ARG A 17 1.40 16.32 -4.57
CA ARG A 17 0.25 16.61 -3.71
C ARG A 17 0.21 18.12 -3.42
N GLY A 18 -0.99 18.71 -3.49
CA GLY A 18 -1.26 20.09 -3.11
C GLY A 18 -1.42 20.26 -1.59
N ASP A 19 -1.81 21.47 -1.18
CA ASP A 19 -1.95 21.83 0.23
C ASP A 19 -3.25 21.26 0.83
N HIS A 20 -4.28 21.04 0.01
CA HIS A 20 -5.58 20.50 0.43
C HIS A 20 -5.83 19.03 0.04
N LYS A 21 -6.90 18.44 0.61
CA LYS A 21 -7.29 17.04 0.36
C LYS A 21 -7.74 16.85 -1.09
N HIS A 22 -7.23 15.80 -1.73
CA HIS A 22 -7.47 15.47 -3.15
C HIS A 22 -7.05 16.57 -4.15
N GLU A 23 -6.22 17.51 -3.72
CA GLU A 23 -5.60 18.51 -4.58
C GLU A 23 -4.24 18.00 -5.05
N PHE A 24 -3.98 18.09 -6.34
CA PHE A 24 -2.71 17.67 -6.92
C PHE A 24 -2.24 18.69 -7.97
N ARG A 25 -0.94 18.93 -8.01
CA ARG A 25 -0.27 19.73 -9.03
C ARG A 25 0.42 18.80 -10.01
N ARG A 26 0.02 18.83 -11.29
CA ARG A 26 0.68 18.08 -12.36
C ARG A 26 1.60 19.00 -13.15
N LEU A 27 2.86 18.58 -13.29
CA LEU A 27 3.85 19.17 -14.18
C LEU A 27 4.12 18.19 -15.33
N VAL A 28 3.86 18.64 -16.54
CA VAL A 28 4.25 17.92 -17.76
C VAL A 28 5.51 18.57 -18.29
N LEU A 29 6.60 17.80 -18.34
CA LEU A 29 7.87 18.20 -18.92
C LEU A 29 8.11 17.39 -20.18
N PHE A 30 8.77 17.98 -21.16
CA PHE A 30 9.12 17.32 -22.41
C PHE A 30 10.59 17.57 -22.69
N ARG A 31 11.30 16.49 -23.01
CA ARG A 31 12.71 16.50 -23.37
C ARG A 31 12.85 16.05 -24.82
N PRO A 32 12.78 16.97 -25.80
CA PRO A 32 13.07 16.66 -27.19
C PRO A 32 14.59 16.66 -27.40
N PHE A 33 15.20 15.47 -27.48
CA PHE A 33 16.63 15.22 -27.78
C PHE A 33 17.66 16.24 -27.22
N GLY A 34 17.31 16.94 -26.12
CA GLY A 34 17.88 18.24 -25.73
C GLY A 34 17.45 18.62 -24.31
N PRO A 35 17.49 19.90 -23.91
CA PRO A 35 17.16 20.32 -22.54
C PRO A 35 15.66 20.15 -22.21
N ILE A 36 15.36 19.96 -20.93
CA ILE A 36 13.98 19.73 -20.45
C ILE A 36 13.16 21.03 -20.56
N MET A 37 12.02 20.96 -21.24
CA MET A 37 11.06 22.04 -21.38
C MET A 37 9.81 21.77 -20.55
N LYS A 38 9.30 22.78 -19.84
CA LYS A 38 8.01 22.68 -19.14
C LYS A 38 6.88 22.91 -20.15
N VAL A 39 6.06 21.88 -20.37
CA VAL A 39 4.95 21.91 -21.32
C VAL A 39 3.69 22.47 -20.70
N LYS A 40 3.34 22.01 -19.49
CA LYS A 40 2.07 22.38 -18.85
C LYS A 40 2.14 22.25 -17.33
N LYS A 41 1.43 23.15 -16.63
CA LYS A 41 1.13 23.05 -15.20
C LYS A 41 -0.39 23.04 -15.03
N GLU A 42 -0.92 22.01 -14.40
CA GLU A 42 -2.36 21.86 -14.13
C GLU A 42 -2.60 21.66 -12.63
N GLU A 43 -3.65 22.28 -12.10
CA GLU A 43 -4.22 21.94 -10.80
C GLU A 43 -5.38 20.96 -11.01
N LEU A 44 -5.28 19.81 -10.35
CA LEU A 44 -6.24 18.71 -10.44
C LEU A 44 -6.98 18.61 -9.12
N ASN A 45 -8.28 18.85 -9.14
CA ASN A 45 -9.17 18.57 -8.03
C ASN A 45 -9.91 17.25 -8.29
N MET A 46 -9.64 16.24 -7.47
CA MET A 46 -10.30 14.93 -7.59
C MET A 46 -11.18 14.60 -6.38
N ALA A 47 -11.51 15.59 -5.55
CA ALA A 47 -12.39 15.43 -4.40
C ALA A 47 -13.78 14.90 -4.80
N GLY A 48 -14.19 15.12 -6.05
CA GLY A 48 -15.46 14.67 -6.60
C GLY A 48 -15.51 13.20 -7.03
N THR A 49 -14.39 12.54 -7.29
CA THR A 49 -14.37 11.25 -8.02
C THR A 49 -14.60 10.06 -7.09
N LEU A 50 -15.79 9.46 -7.18
CA LEU A 50 -16.13 8.21 -6.52
C LEU A 50 -15.40 7.04 -7.18
N VAL A 51 -14.78 6.18 -6.37
CA VAL A 51 -14.19 4.91 -6.81
C VAL A 51 -15.06 3.75 -6.34
N ASN A 52 -15.56 2.92 -7.25
CA ASN A 52 -16.23 1.66 -6.93
C ASN A 52 -15.22 0.52 -6.97
N VAL A 53 -14.86 -0.02 -5.81
CA VAL A 53 -14.01 -1.20 -5.67
C VAL A 53 -14.89 -2.44 -5.85
N ILE A 54 -14.61 -3.25 -6.87
CA ILE A 54 -15.38 -4.47 -7.16
C ILE A 54 -14.54 -5.68 -6.78
N VAL A 55 -15.08 -6.50 -5.89
CA VAL A 55 -14.42 -7.71 -5.36
C VAL A 55 -15.30 -8.93 -5.62
N PRO A 56 -14.90 -9.84 -6.54
CA PRO A 56 -15.56 -11.11 -6.71
C PRO A 56 -15.09 -12.10 -5.62
N LEU A 57 -16.00 -12.89 -5.06
CA LEU A 57 -15.71 -13.79 -3.93
C LEU A 57 -16.50 -15.10 -4.01
N ALA A 58 -15.85 -16.20 -3.59
CA ALA A 58 -16.50 -17.49 -3.33
C ALA A 58 -15.67 -18.27 -2.30
N ARG A 59 -16.30 -18.89 -1.30
CA ARG A 59 -15.67 -19.87 -0.38
C ARG A 59 -14.34 -19.42 0.24
N ARG A 60 -14.20 -18.13 0.55
CA ARG A 60 -12.95 -17.51 1.03
C ARG A 60 -13.25 -16.47 2.10
N VAL A 61 -14.15 -16.79 3.02
CA VAL A 61 -14.60 -15.86 4.07
C VAL A 61 -13.44 -15.36 4.96
N ASP A 62 -12.45 -16.20 5.25
CA ASP A 62 -11.27 -15.80 6.03
C ASP A 62 -10.45 -14.71 5.33
N LYS A 63 -10.26 -14.86 4.01
CA LYS A 63 -9.56 -13.86 3.19
C LYS A 63 -10.38 -12.59 3.08
N PHE A 64 -11.70 -12.71 2.96
CA PHE A 64 -12.59 -11.57 2.98
C PHE A 64 -12.58 -10.82 4.32
N ARG A 65 -12.51 -11.53 5.45
CA ARG A 65 -12.36 -10.95 6.78
C ARG A 65 -11.07 -10.14 6.88
N GLN A 66 -9.95 -10.71 6.44
CA GLN A 66 -8.67 -10.01 6.37
C GLN A 66 -8.73 -8.79 5.44
N PHE A 67 -9.34 -8.93 4.26
CA PHE A 67 -9.56 -7.84 3.32
C PHE A 67 -10.35 -6.70 3.97
N MET A 68 -11.47 -7.01 4.62
CA MET A 68 -12.34 -6.01 5.24
C MET A 68 -11.69 -5.33 6.45
N GLN A 69 -10.88 -6.06 7.22
CA GLN A 69 -10.06 -5.47 8.28
C GLN A 69 -9.05 -4.46 7.69
N ASN A 70 -8.34 -4.84 6.64
CA ASN A 70 -7.39 -3.96 5.96
C ASN A 70 -8.06 -2.76 5.31
N PHE A 71 -9.21 -2.95 4.66
CA PHE A 71 -10.01 -1.90 4.05
C PHE A 71 -10.51 -0.90 5.10
N SER A 72 -10.99 -1.40 6.23
CA SER A 72 -11.46 -0.59 7.35
C SER A 72 -10.35 0.29 7.93
N ILE A 73 -9.17 -0.28 8.15
CA ILE A 73 -8.03 0.44 8.71
C ILE A 73 -7.43 1.40 7.68
N SER A 74 -7.16 0.93 6.47
CA SER A 74 -6.29 1.63 5.50
C SER A 74 -7.04 2.56 4.54
N VAL A 75 -8.36 2.37 4.40
CA VAL A 75 -9.22 3.18 3.51
C VAL A 75 -10.23 3.97 4.32
N LEU A 76 -10.96 3.31 5.22
CA LEU A 76 -11.97 3.96 6.06
C LEU A 76 -11.35 4.66 7.29
N SER A 77 -10.07 4.42 7.58
CA SER A 77 -9.35 5.03 8.71
C SER A 77 -9.98 4.77 10.08
N ILE A 78 -10.62 3.60 10.23
CA ILE A 78 -11.04 3.13 11.55
C ILE A 78 -9.78 2.78 12.32
N GLN A 79 -9.39 3.62 13.27
CA GLN A 79 -8.43 3.23 14.27
C GLN A 79 -9.11 2.19 15.16
N LEU A 80 -8.59 0.96 15.18
CA LEU A 80 -8.84 0.07 16.31
C LEU A 80 -8.43 0.86 17.56
N GLU A 81 -9.34 1.01 18.52
CA GLU A 81 -8.98 1.57 19.81
C GLU A 81 -7.72 0.87 20.31
N LYS A 82 -6.71 1.66 20.67
CA LYS A 82 -5.41 1.19 21.14
C LYS A 82 -5.59 0.46 22.47
N THR A 83 -5.92 -0.83 22.46
CA THR A 83 -6.12 -1.55 23.73
C THR A 83 -5.11 -2.67 23.98
N GLN A 84 -4.08 -2.90 23.15
CA GLN A 84 -3.09 -3.96 23.49
C GLN A 84 -1.63 -3.80 23.03
N MET A 85 -1.25 -2.81 22.23
CA MET A 85 0.16 -2.64 21.80
C MET A 85 1.00 -1.67 22.65
N ALA A 86 0.39 -0.86 23.52
CA ALA A 86 1.11 0.13 24.33
C ALA A 86 1.84 -0.47 25.55
N LYS A 87 1.71 -1.78 25.81
CA LYS A 87 2.32 -2.43 26.99
C LYS A 87 3.74 -2.98 26.76
N HIS A 88 4.31 -2.91 25.55
CA HIS A 88 5.61 -3.56 25.29
C HIS A 88 6.70 -2.72 24.63
N TYR A 89 6.45 -1.45 24.29
CA TYR A 89 7.51 -0.56 23.79
C TYR A 89 7.35 0.84 24.38
N ASN A 90 7.87 1.04 25.59
CA ASN A 90 8.17 2.36 26.13
C ASN A 90 9.56 2.33 26.77
N LYS A 91 10.60 2.52 25.96
CA LYS A 91 11.90 3.02 26.39
C LYS A 91 12.37 4.00 25.34
N TYR A 92 12.16 5.29 25.60
CA TYR A 92 12.78 6.34 24.81
C TYR A 92 14.20 6.56 25.32
N VAL A 93 15.20 6.53 24.44
CA VAL A 93 16.58 6.86 24.77
C VAL A 93 16.89 8.23 24.17
N PHE A 94 17.42 9.14 25.00
CA PHE A 94 17.80 10.48 24.59
C PHE A 94 19.25 10.77 24.98
N LEU A 95 19.88 11.72 24.28
CA LEU A 95 21.22 12.21 24.61
C LEU A 95 21.12 13.36 25.61
N ASP A 96 21.89 13.30 26.70
CA ASP A 96 22.01 14.43 27.62
C ASP A 96 22.82 15.58 26.98
N ARG A 97 22.86 16.76 27.63
CA ARG A 97 23.63 17.93 27.15
C ARG A 97 25.15 17.69 27.07
N ARG A 98 25.65 16.49 27.41
CA ARG A 98 27.04 16.05 27.30
C ARG A 98 27.18 14.84 26.34
N ASN A 99 26.20 14.60 25.46
CA ASN A 99 26.19 13.53 24.47
C ASN A 99 26.27 12.10 25.06
N ARG A 100 25.64 11.84 26.21
CA ARG A 100 25.51 10.48 26.76
C ARG A 100 24.09 9.95 26.63
N CYS A 101 23.93 8.70 26.19
CA CYS A 101 22.64 8.04 26.05
C CYS A 101 22.03 7.70 27.42
N ARG A 102 20.80 8.15 27.69
CA ARG A 102 20.00 7.77 28.87
C ARG A 102 18.60 7.34 28.47
N ALA A 103 18.04 6.37 29.21
CA ALA A 103 16.66 5.91 29.04
C ALA A 103 15.68 6.77 29.86
N TRP A 104 14.52 7.08 29.30
CA TRP A 104 13.40 7.76 29.96
C TRP A 104 12.28 6.77 30.28
N ASN A 105 11.83 6.75 31.54
CA ASN A 105 10.60 6.06 31.96
C ASN A 105 9.61 7.12 32.47
N PRO A 106 8.37 7.21 31.95
CA PRO A 106 7.34 8.10 32.49
C PRO A 106 6.85 7.61 33.87
N PRO A 107 6.49 8.52 34.81
CA PRO A 107 5.89 8.12 36.08
C PRO A 107 4.44 7.64 35.90
N GLU A 108 4.12 6.48 36.47
CA GLU A 108 2.76 5.94 36.56
C GLU A 108 1.96 6.68 37.63
N ARG A 109 1.06 7.58 37.22
CA ARG A 109 -0.27 7.90 37.82
C ARG A 109 -0.71 9.32 37.43
N ALA A 110 -1.78 9.40 36.64
CA ALA A 110 -2.70 10.54 36.67
C ALA A 110 -4.11 9.99 36.42
N GLY A 111 -4.91 9.92 37.49
CA GLY A 111 -6.29 9.47 37.45
C GLY A 111 -7.23 10.50 36.82
N LEU A 112 -8.38 10.01 36.35
CA LEU A 112 -9.51 10.82 35.88
C LEU A 112 -9.98 11.80 36.96
N VAL A 113 -10.17 13.07 36.61
CA VAL A 113 -11.17 13.93 37.24
C VAL A 113 -11.87 14.76 36.17
N THR A 114 -13.19 14.65 36.16
CA THR A 114 -14.18 15.34 35.32
C THR A 114 -14.32 16.81 35.72
N ARG A 115 -14.50 17.70 34.72
CA ARG A 115 -14.80 19.13 34.94
C ARG A 115 -16.22 19.34 35.46
N HIS A 116 -16.38 20.18 36.48
CA HIS A 116 -17.54 21.08 36.58
C HIS A 116 -17.21 22.40 37.31
N LYS A 117 -17.68 23.48 36.67
CA LYS A 117 -18.12 24.82 37.15
C LYS A 117 -17.19 25.73 37.99
N GLU A 118 -17.12 26.97 37.51
CA GLU A 118 -16.56 28.23 38.05
C GLU A 118 -17.05 28.64 39.48
N PRO A 119 -16.78 29.86 40.04
CA PRO A 119 -15.79 30.93 39.78
C PRO A 119 -15.15 31.55 41.08
N TRP A 120 -14.32 32.59 40.89
CA TRP A 120 -13.88 33.65 41.84
C TRP A 120 -12.78 33.32 42.88
N GLY A 121 -11.74 34.17 42.90
CA GLY A 121 -10.80 34.25 44.03
C GLY A 121 -9.55 35.07 43.71
N ARG A 122 -9.55 36.33 44.14
CA ARG A 122 -8.50 37.36 44.01
C ARG A 122 -7.37 37.14 45.04
N LEU A 123 -6.25 37.86 44.85
CA LEU A 123 -5.14 38.19 45.77
C LEU A 123 -3.86 37.31 45.66
N ASP A 124 -2.66 37.83 45.86
CA ASP A 124 -2.06 39.17 45.71
C ASP A 124 -0.55 39.03 45.95
N LEU A 125 0.22 39.87 45.25
CA LEU A 125 1.45 40.56 45.66
C LEU A 125 2.69 39.86 46.29
N ARG A 126 3.82 40.32 45.70
CA ARG A 126 5.18 40.55 46.27
C ARG A 126 6.06 39.30 46.35
N ASN A 127 7.34 39.34 45.99
CA ASN A 127 8.30 40.44 46.04
C ASN A 127 9.52 40.12 45.14
N ARG A 128 10.03 41.14 44.44
CA ARG A 128 11.46 41.53 44.27
C ARG A 128 12.50 40.50 43.76
N SER A 129 13.49 40.81 42.92
CA SER A 129 13.95 42.04 42.24
C SER A 129 15.26 41.72 41.50
N LEU A 130 15.42 42.22 40.26
CA LEU A 130 16.46 43.18 39.79
C LEU A 130 17.71 42.63 39.06
N GLY A 131 18.04 43.32 37.96
CA GLY A 131 19.29 43.25 37.16
C GLY A 131 19.04 43.16 35.64
N VAL A 132 18.49 44.18 34.96
CA VAL A 132 19.08 45.38 34.31
C VAL A 132 20.01 45.12 33.09
N MET A 133 19.40 45.37 31.91
CA MET A 133 19.83 46.06 30.67
C MET A 133 21.18 45.81 29.98
N THR A 134 21.11 45.50 28.67
CA THR A 134 21.36 46.35 27.46
C THR A 134 21.29 45.42 26.23
N GLY A 135 20.83 45.73 25.01
CA GLY A 135 20.16 46.87 24.39
C GLY A 135 19.68 46.45 22.96
N HIS A 136 18.58 47.07 22.52
CA HIS A 136 18.07 47.29 21.16
C HIS A 136 17.83 46.14 20.14
N GLY A 137 16.54 45.95 19.80
CA GLY A 137 16.08 45.39 18.52
C GLY A 137 14.74 44.62 18.60
N VAL A 138 13.62 45.27 18.26
CA VAL A 138 12.24 44.72 18.17
C VAL A 138 11.80 44.80 16.69
N PRO A 139 10.83 44.04 16.14
CA PRO A 139 10.27 42.69 16.45
C PRO A 139 10.23 41.75 15.22
N SER A 140 10.07 40.43 15.42
CA SER A 140 9.39 39.59 14.40
C SER A 140 8.88 38.24 14.95
N ALA A 141 7.57 38.07 14.83
CA ALA A 141 6.75 36.87 14.68
C ALA A 141 7.20 35.52 15.28
N ARG A 142 6.28 34.98 16.08
CA ARG A 142 6.14 33.56 16.47
C ARG A 142 6.29 32.62 15.27
N THR A 143 7.08 31.56 15.44
CA THR A 143 6.70 30.17 15.15
C THR A 143 7.71 29.23 15.82
N LYS A 144 7.21 28.34 16.69
CA LYS A 144 7.99 27.26 17.30
C LYS A 144 8.00 26.10 16.31
N ASP A 145 9.14 25.81 15.70
CA ASP A 145 9.45 24.51 15.13
C ASP A 145 10.92 24.18 15.45
N GLN A 146 11.14 23.50 16.58
CA GLN A 146 12.42 22.83 16.85
C GLN A 146 12.34 21.43 16.25
N ALA A 147 12.99 21.24 15.11
CA ALA A 147 13.24 19.94 14.51
C ALA A 147 14.23 19.15 15.39
N PHE A 148 13.83 17.97 15.87
CA PHE A 148 14.74 17.01 16.50
C PHE A 148 15.29 16.06 15.43
N LEU A 149 16.59 16.16 15.15
CA LEU A 149 17.36 15.18 14.39
C LEU A 149 17.60 13.93 15.26
N VAL A 150 17.01 12.80 14.89
CA VAL A 150 17.41 11.49 15.43
C VAL A 150 18.42 10.90 14.46
N GLN A 151 19.71 11.05 14.78
CA GLN A 151 20.80 10.43 14.05
C GLN A 151 21.08 9.05 14.68
N ASN A 152 20.91 7.98 13.90
CA ASN A 152 21.32 6.64 14.32
C ASN A 152 22.84 6.63 14.55
N CYS A 153 23.25 6.31 15.77
CA CYS A 153 24.66 6.23 16.15
C CYS A 153 25.23 4.91 15.60
N VAL A 154 25.88 4.95 14.44
CA VAL A 154 26.70 3.84 13.90
C VAL A 154 28.12 4.36 13.77
N ARG A 155 29.06 3.81 14.55
CA ARG A 155 30.49 4.07 14.38
C ARG A 155 31.00 3.30 13.16
N GLY A 156 31.21 4.00 12.04
CA GLY A 156 31.92 3.47 10.86
C GLY A 156 32.27 4.60 9.89
N ARG A 157 33.53 4.70 9.47
CA ARG A 157 33.99 5.66 8.45
C ARG A 157 33.50 5.22 7.07
N VAL A 158 32.94 6.14 6.29
CA VAL A 158 32.54 5.92 4.88
C VAL A 158 33.46 6.75 3.97
N ASP A 159 34.01 6.11 2.93
CA ASP A 159 34.96 6.65 1.93
C ASP A 159 34.27 7.72 1.04
N PRO A 160 34.93 8.85 0.69
CA PRO A 160 34.33 9.93 -0.10
C PRO A 160 34.05 9.64 -1.60
N ARG A 161 34.35 8.45 -2.15
CA ARG A 161 34.27 8.21 -3.60
C ARG A 161 32.94 7.70 -4.17
N ASP A 162 31.93 7.39 -3.36
CA ASP A 162 30.63 6.84 -3.82
C ASP A 162 29.54 7.89 -4.12
N LYS A 163 29.91 9.11 -4.56
CA LYS A 163 29.00 10.27 -4.57
C LYS A 163 28.10 10.47 -5.81
N ILE A 164 28.00 9.54 -6.76
CA ILE A 164 27.26 9.81 -8.02
C ILE A 164 25.94 9.02 -8.23
N ASP A 165 25.68 7.90 -7.54
CA ASP A 165 24.48 7.08 -7.83
C ASP A 165 23.33 7.15 -6.81
N SER A 166 23.36 8.07 -5.83
CA SER A 166 22.41 8.08 -4.70
C SER A 166 21.22 9.07 -4.83
N TRP A 167 21.13 9.87 -5.89
CA TRP A 167 20.13 10.97 -5.96
C TRP A 167 18.67 10.56 -6.27
N VAL A 168 18.31 9.27 -6.25
CA VAL A 168 16.93 8.79 -6.50
C VAL A 168 16.28 8.08 -5.30
N TYR A 169 17.00 7.83 -4.21
CA TYR A 169 16.46 7.09 -3.06
C TYR A 169 16.77 7.77 -1.73
N GLY A 170 16.04 8.83 -1.38
CA GLY A 170 16.35 9.56 -0.16
C GLY A 170 15.34 10.60 0.29
N VAL A 171 14.06 10.25 0.42
CA VAL A 171 13.11 11.00 1.27
C VAL A 171 12.22 10.02 2.02
N HIS A 172 12.76 9.37 3.05
CA HIS A 172 11.97 8.67 4.07
C HIS A 172 12.39 9.20 5.45
N GLY A 173 11.93 10.42 5.75
CA GLY A 173 11.82 10.92 7.11
C GLY A 173 10.36 10.89 7.50
N LEU A 174 10.04 10.31 8.66
CA LEU A 174 8.71 10.15 9.23
C LEU A 174 7.80 11.36 8.96
N ARG A 175 6.90 11.23 7.98
CA ARG A 175 5.64 11.96 7.98
C ARG A 175 4.69 11.13 8.81
N GLU A 176 4.13 11.73 9.87
CA GLU A 176 2.94 11.21 10.54
C GLU A 176 1.91 10.85 9.46
N MET A 177 1.78 9.55 9.18
CA MET A 177 0.72 9.03 8.32
C MET A 177 -0.55 9.11 9.13
N CYS A 178 -1.18 10.28 9.16
CA CYS A 178 -2.61 10.35 9.40
C CYS A 178 -3.25 9.51 8.28
N ILE A 179 -3.59 8.25 8.57
CA ILE A 179 -4.46 7.46 7.72
C ILE A 179 -5.79 8.21 7.73
N GLN A 180 -6.06 8.97 6.67
CA GLN A 180 -7.20 9.87 6.56
C GLN A 180 -8.28 9.21 5.70
N GLN A 181 -9.52 9.22 6.20
CA GLN A 181 -10.65 8.50 5.62
C GLN A 181 -10.90 8.93 4.17
N ASP A 182 -10.98 7.97 3.25
CA ASP A 182 -11.47 8.21 1.89
C ASP A 182 -13.00 8.05 1.87
N GLY A 183 -13.72 9.16 2.01
CA GLY A 183 -15.20 9.18 1.97
C GLY A 183 -15.80 9.03 0.57
N ARG A 184 -14.99 8.89 -0.48
CA ARG A 184 -15.44 8.80 -1.88
C ARG A 184 -15.11 7.43 -2.45
N VAL A 185 -15.51 6.41 -1.71
CA VAL A 185 -15.36 5.00 -2.04
C VAL A 185 -16.71 4.30 -1.93
N HIS A 186 -16.95 3.39 -2.87
CA HIS A 186 -18.03 2.41 -2.83
C HIS A 186 -17.44 1.01 -2.93
N LEU A 187 -17.98 0.04 -2.20
CA LEU A 187 -17.54 -1.36 -2.25
C LEU A 187 -18.63 -2.25 -2.83
N THR A 188 -18.37 -2.86 -3.98
CA THR A 188 -19.27 -3.86 -4.59
C THR A 188 -18.68 -5.25 -4.39
N VAL A 189 -19.35 -6.08 -3.59
CA VAL A 189 -18.99 -7.48 -3.38
C VAL A 189 -19.89 -8.36 -4.23
N VAL A 190 -19.29 -9.14 -5.12
CA VAL A 190 -20.01 -10.09 -5.98
C VAL A 190 -19.72 -11.51 -5.49
N TYR A 191 -20.70 -12.11 -4.82
CA TYR A 191 -20.57 -13.39 -4.14
C TYR A 191 -21.16 -14.54 -4.97
N PHE A 192 -20.40 -15.62 -5.15
CA PHE A 192 -20.86 -16.82 -5.84
C PHE A 192 -21.26 -17.92 -4.85
N GLY A 193 -22.45 -18.49 -5.04
CA GLY A 193 -22.97 -19.59 -4.25
C GLY A 193 -23.75 -19.14 -3.01
N LYS A 194 -24.00 -20.09 -2.11
CA LYS A 194 -24.81 -19.90 -0.89
C LYS A 194 -24.03 -20.18 0.40
N GLU A 195 -23.04 -21.06 0.34
CA GLU A 195 -22.14 -21.37 1.47
C GLU A 195 -21.49 -20.09 1.99
N GLU A 196 -21.29 -19.95 3.30
CA GLU A 196 -20.63 -18.80 3.96
C GLU A 196 -21.22 -17.40 3.68
N MET A 197 -22.30 -17.29 2.89
CA MET A 197 -22.86 -16.02 2.44
C MET A 197 -23.32 -15.15 3.62
N ASN A 198 -23.97 -15.76 4.61
CA ASN A 198 -24.46 -15.05 5.79
C ASN A 198 -23.31 -14.47 6.62
N GLU A 199 -22.16 -15.15 6.66
CA GLU A 199 -20.98 -14.66 7.35
C GLU A 199 -20.35 -13.47 6.61
N VAL A 200 -20.24 -13.55 5.28
CA VAL A 200 -19.78 -12.43 4.44
C VAL A 200 -20.68 -11.20 4.60
N LYS A 201 -22.01 -11.39 4.59
CA LYS A 201 -22.97 -10.31 4.86
C LYS A 201 -22.80 -9.76 6.27
N GLY A 202 -22.65 -10.61 7.28
CA GLY A 202 -22.38 -10.21 8.65
C GLY A 202 -21.11 -9.37 8.80
N ILE A 203 -20.02 -9.72 8.10
CA ILE A 203 -18.78 -8.94 8.09
C ILE A 203 -19.03 -7.54 7.49
N LEU A 204 -19.77 -7.46 6.37
CA LEU A 204 -20.13 -6.18 5.74
C LEU A 204 -20.99 -5.32 6.66
N GLU A 205 -22.02 -5.89 7.29
CA GLU A 205 -22.92 -5.19 8.21
C GLU A 205 -22.20 -4.71 9.47
N ASN A 206 -21.33 -5.53 10.05
CA ASN A 206 -20.53 -5.15 11.21
C ASN A 206 -19.56 -4.02 10.87
N THR A 207 -18.90 -4.09 9.70
CA THR A 207 -18.03 -3.03 9.22
C THR A 207 -18.82 -1.74 8.96
N SER A 208 -19.99 -1.85 8.35
CA SER A 208 -20.90 -0.72 8.11
C SER A 208 -21.26 0.01 9.41
N LYS A 209 -21.63 -0.75 10.45
CA LYS A 209 -21.95 -0.20 11.78
C LYS A 209 -20.73 0.44 12.45
N ALA A 210 -19.58 -0.23 12.46
CA ALA A 210 -18.36 0.25 13.12
C ALA A 210 -17.76 1.50 12.43
N ALA A 211 -17.85 1.57 11.11
CA ALA A 211 -17.25 2.62 10.29
C ALA A 211 -18.20 3.77 9.93
N ASN A 212 -19.50 3.63 10.24
CA ASN A 212 -20.58 4.39 9.60
C ASN A 212 -20.47 4.41 8.06
N PHE A 213 -20.12 3.26 7.47
CA PHE A 213 -19.87 3.11 6.04
C PHE A 213 -21.05 2.43 5.34
N ARG A 214 -21.87 3.22 4.65
CA ARG A 214 -23.09 2.74 3.98
C ARG A 214 -22.92 2.53 2.46
N ASN A 215 -21.76 2.89 1.90
CA ASN A 215 -21.52 2.85 0.46
C ASN A 215 -21.03 1.46 0.03
N PHE A 216 -21.88 0.45 0.15
CA PHE A 216 -21.57 -0.87 -0.38
C PHE A 216 -22.77 -1.51 -1.07
N THR A 217 -22.48 -2.47 -1.94
CA THR A 217 -23.46 -3.29 -2.64
C THR A 217 -23.04 -4.74 -2.56
N PHE A 218 -23.97 -5.62 -2.23
CA PHE A 218 -23.77 -7.07 -2.23
C PHE A 218 -24.60 -7.69 -3.33
N ILE A 219 -23.96 -8.43 -4.24
CA ILE A 219 -24.62 -9.10 -5.37
C ILE A 219 -24.37 -10.59 -5.23
N GLN A 220 -25.43 -11.38 -5.15
CA GLN A 220 -25.33 -12.82 -5.14
C GLN A 220 -25.51 -13.38 -6.54
N LEU A 221 -24.61 -14.29 -6.93
CA LEU A 221 -24.68 -15.06 -8.16
C LEU A 221 -24.77 -16.55 -7.85
N ASN A 222 -25.58 -17.25 -8.66
CA ASN A 222 -25.63 -18.71 -8.64
C ASN A 222 -24.62 -19.27 -9.64
N GLY A 223 -24.01 -20.41 -9.29
CA GLY A 223 -23.04 -21.12 -10.12
C GLY A 223 -21.61 -21.06 -9.58
N GLU A 224 -20.70 -21.67 -10.33
CA GLU A 224 -19.28 -21.69 -9.99
C GLU A 224 -18.62 -20.32 -10.09
N PHE A 225 -17.57 -20.12 -9.31
CA PHE A 225 -16.80 -18.88 -9.30
C PHE A 225 -16.14 -18.63 -10.65
N SER A 226 -16.41 -17.47 -11.23
CA SER A 226 -15.65 -16.93 -12.35
C SER A 226 -15.29 -15.48 -12.06
N ARG A 227 -13.98 -15.22 -11.99
CA ARG A 227 -13.45 -13.89 -11.68
C ARG A 227 -13.92 -12.85 -12.70
N GLY A 228 -13.75 -13.13 -14.00
CA GLY A 228 -14.17 -12.24 -15.08
C GLY A 228 -15.68 -11.95 -15.04
N LYS A 229 -16.51 -12.99 -14.85
CA LYS A 229 -17.96 -12.83 -14.70
C LYS A 229 -18.34 -11.98 -13.49
N GLY A 230 -17.67 -12.20 -12.35
CA GLY A 230 -17.95 -11.46 -11.13
C GLY A 230 -17.61 -9.97 -11.28
N LEU A 231 -16.47 -9.65 -11.87
CA LEU A 231 -16.06 -8.28 -12.15
C LEU A 231 -16.97 -7.60 -13.19
N ASP A 232 -17.36 -8.31 -14.25
CA ASP A 232 -18.25 -7.80 -15.30
C ASP A 232 -19.64 -7.46 -14.73
N VAL A 233 -20.24 -8.39 -13.96
CA VAL A 233 -21.53 -8.17 -13.28
C VAL A 233 -21.44 -6.99 -12.33
N GLY A 234 -20.39 -6.91 -11.50
CA GLY A 234 -20.22 -5.80 -10.56
C GLY A 234 -20.02 -4.45 -11.23
N ALA A 235 -19.39 -4.42 -12.42
CA ALA A 235 -19.26 -3.21 -13.21
C ALA A 235 -20.60 -2.79 -13.83
N ARG A 236 -21.35 -3.75 -14.37
CA ARG A 236 -22.62 -3.50 -15.07
C ARG A 236 -23.77 -3.16 -14.13
N SER A 237 -23.80 -3.74 -12.93
CA SER A 237 -24.82 -3.48 -11.90
C SER A 237 -24.84 -2.04 -11.39
N TRP A 238 -23.77 -1.28 -11.61
CA TRP A 238 -23.72 0.13 -11.25
C TRP A 238 -24.74 0.95 -12.06
N THR A 239 -25.71 1.54 -11.37
CA THR A 239 -26.80 2.35 -11.96
C THR A 239 -26.58 3.86 -11.87
N GLY A 240 -25.57 4.30 -11.11
CA GLY A 240 -25.24 5.71 -10.97
C GLY A 240 -24.61 6.31 -12.23
N ARG A 241 -24.24 7.59 -12.13
CA ARG A 241 -23.42 8.26 -13.16
C ARG A 241 -22.10 7.51 -13.38
N ASN A 242 -21.45 7.79 -14.50
CA ASN A 242 -20.16 7.23 -14.86
C ASN A 242 -19.17 7.28 -13.68
N VAL A 243 -18.72 6.12 -13.23
CA VAL A 243 -17.91 5.93 -12.02
C VAL A 243 -16.54 5.38 -12.39
N LEU A 244 -15.53 5.68 -11.58
CA LEU A 244 -14.23 5.04 -11.67
C LEU A 244 -14.30 3.68 -11.00
N LEU A 245 -14.11 2.61 -11.77
CA LEU A 245 -14.06 1.24 -11.29
C LEU A 245 -12.63 0.90 -10.87
N PHE A 246 -12.48 0.17 -9.77
CA PHE A 246 -11.25 -0.54 -9.41
C PHE A 246 -11.56 -2.03 -9.29
N PHE A 247 -11.03 -2.84 -10.21
CA PHE A 247 -11.11 -4.29 -10.13
C PHE A 247 -10.05 -4.82 -9.17
N CYS A 248 -10.48 -5.58 -8.17
CA CYS A 248 -9.63 -5.95 -7.04
C CYS A 248 -9.90 -7.41 -6.61
N ASP A 249 -8.84 -8.16 -6.33
CA ASP A 249 -8.96 -9.49 -5.74
C ASP A 249 -9.01 -9.39 -4.21
N VAL A 250 -9.62 -10.38 -3.56
CA VAL A 250 -9.74 -10.42 -2.10
C VAL A 250 -8.38 -10.50 -1.38
N ASP A 251 -7.33 -10.99 -2.03
CA ASP A 251 -5.97 -11.11 -1.46
C ASP A 251 -5.10 -9.88 -1.71
N ILE A 252 -5.69 -8.78 -2.17
CA ILE A 252 -4.98 -7.52 -2.38
C ILE A 252 -5.06 -6.67 -1.12
N TYR A 253 -3.90 -6.27 -0.63
CA TYR A 253 -3.76 -5.20 0.34
C TYR A 253 -3.54 -3.88 -0.38
N PHE A 254 -4.32 -2.86 -0.04
CA PHE A 254 -4.14 -1.51 -0.53
C PHE A 254 -4.55 -0.44 0.48
N THR A 255 -4.05 0.77 0.27
CA THR A 255 -4.37 1.96 1.06
C THR A 255 -5.15 2.99 0.24
N SER A 256 -5.64 4.05 0.87
CA SER A 256 -6.26 5.19 0.18
C SER A 256 -5.34 5.87 -0.85
N GLU A 257 -4.02 5.68 -0.76
CA GLU A 257 -3.06 6.15 -1.76
C GLU A 257 -3.27 5.52 -3.13
N LEU A 258 -3.62 4.22 -3.19
CA LEU A 258 -3.95 3.56 -4.44
C LEU A 258 -5.16 4.20 -5.11
N LEU A 259 -6.21 4.48 -4.34
CA LEU A 259 -7.44 5.07 -4.87
C LEU A 259 -7.18 6.46 -5.45
N ASN A 260 -6.35 7.27 -4.79
CA ASN A 260 -5.88 8.54 -5.34
C ASN A 260 -5.05 8.36 -6.62
N THR A 261 -4.19 7.35 -6.65
CA THR A 261 -3.39 6.99 -7.84
C THR A 261 -4.31 6.60 -9.01
N CYS A 262 -5.39 5.87 -8.75
CA CYS A 262 -6.40 5.55 -9.77
C CYS A 262 -7.09 6.80 -10.30
N ARG A 263 -7.51 7.71 -9.42
CA ARG A 263 -8.11 9.00 -9.83
C ARG A 263 -7.16 9.82 -10.70
N LEU A 264 -5.86 9.83 -10.37
CA LEU A 264 -4.85 10.59 -11.11
C LEU A 264 -4.58 10.04 -12.51
N ASN A 265 -4.54 8.72 -12.63
CA ASN A 265 -4.03 8.06 -13.84
C ASN A 265 -5.13 7.54 -14.77
N THR A 266 -6.39 7.77 -14.43
CA THR A 266 -7.54 7.38 -15.26
C THR A 266 -8.27 8.62 -15.74
N GLN A 267 -8.74 8.61 -16.99
CA GLN A 267 -9.53 9.69 -17.56
C GLN A 267 -10.55 9.12 -18.55
N PRO A 268 -11.86 9.46 -18.45
CA PRO A 268 -12.88 8.90 -19.32
C PRO A 268 -12.54 9.18 -20.79
N GLY A 269 -12.64 8.16 -21.64
CA GLY A 269 -12.38 8.27 -23.07
C GLY A 269 -10.93 8.57 -23.44
N LYS A 270 -9.98 8.58 -22.49
CA LYS A 270 -8.57 8.89 -22.76
C LYS A 270 -7.55 7.96 -22.11
N LYS A 271 -7.71 7.61 -20.83
CA LYS A 271 -6.69 6.84 -20.09
C LYS A 271 -7.31 5.77 -19.20
N VAL A 272 -6.74 4.57 -19.25
CA VAL A 272 -6.97 3.47 -18.31
C VAL A 272 -5.70 3.20 -17.51
N PHE A 273 -5.83 2.86 -16.23
CA PHE A 273 -4.70 2.67 -15.34
C PHE A 273 -4.58 1.22 -14.86
N TYR A 274 -3.44 0.59 -15.15
CA TYR A 274 -3.07 -0.74 -14.69
C TYR A 274 -1.93 -0.64 -13.66
N PRO A 275 -2.23 -0.56 -12.35
CA PRO A 275 -1.19 -0.54 -11.33
C PRO A 275 -0.38 -1.84 -11.31
N VAL A 276 0.94 -1.73 -11.18
CA VAL A 276 1.82 -2.88 -10.94
C VAL A 276 1.95 -3.08 -9.43
N LEU A 277 1.47 -4.23 -8.96
CA LEU A 277 1.49 -4.60 -7.55
C LEU A 277 2.81 -5.26 -7.14
N PHE A 278 3.12 -5.22 -5.85
CA PHE A 278 4.21 -5.99 -5.25
C PHE A 278 3.66 -7.33 -4.76
N SER A 279 4.11 -8.45 -5.34
CA SER A 279 3.73 -9.79 -4.89
C SER A 279 4.68 -10.29 -3.82
N GLN A 280 4.11 -10.63 -2.67
CA GLN A 280 4.87 -11.26 -1.59
C GLN A 280 5.22 -12.71 -1.93
N TYR A 281 6.36 -13.14 -1.42
CA TYR A 281 6.78 -14.53 -1.42
C TYR A 281 6.13 -15.33 -0.29
N ASN A 282 6.32 -16.66 -0.30
CA ASN A 282 5.80 -17.56 0.71
C ASN A 282 6.42 -17.25 2.08
N PRO A 283 5.66 -16.73 3.06
CA PRO A 283 6.21 -16.36 4.36
C PRO A 283 6.77 -17.56 5.11
N GLY A 284 6.29 -18.78 4.85
CA GLY A 284 6.86 -20.01 5.42
C GLY A 284 8.27 -20.30 4.93
N ILE A 285 8.63 -19.87 3.72
CA ILE A 285 10.00 -19.97 3.20
C ILE A 285 10.83 -18.77 3.66
N ILE A 286 10.31 -17.56 3.50
CA ILE A 286 11.07 -16.33 3.78
C ILE A 286 11.38 -16.17 5.27
N TYR A 287 10.45 -16.58 6.14
CA TYR A 287 10.59 -16.48 7.58
C TYR A 287 10.74 -17.83 8.28
N GLY A 288 10.87 -18.95 7.54
CA GLY A 288 10.91 -20.30 8.11
C GLY A 288 12.10 -20.57 9.05
N HIS A 289 13.12 -19.71 9.03
CA HIS A 289 14.25 -19.75 9.96
C HIS A 289 14.01 -18.98 11.28
N HIS A 290 12.89 -18.27 11.40
CA HIS A 290 12.49 -17.58 12.61
C HIS A 290 11.51 -18.42 13.42
N ASP A 291 11.47 -18.21 14.73
CA ASP A 291 10.55 -18.90 15.65
C ASP A 291 9.07 -18.65 15.32
N SER A 292 8.76 -17.59 14.55
CA SER A 292 7.42 -17.29 14.07
C SER A 292 7.42 -16.38 12.84
N ILE A 293 6.38 -16.54 12.00
CA ILE A 293 6.10 -15.62 10.90
C ILE A 293 5.64 -14.27 11.48
N PRO A 294 6.25 -13.14 11.11
CA PRO A 294 5.86 -11.82 11.60
C PRO A 294 4.39 -11.48 11.28
N PRO A 295 3.72 -10.60 12.05
CA PRO A 295 2.41 -10.06 11.68
C PRO A 295 2.42 -9.37 10.30
N LEU A 296 1.27 -9.32 9.63
CA LEU A 296 1.13 -8.81 8.27
C LEU A 296 1.75 -7.41 8.09
N GLU A 297 1.55 -6.51 9.05
CA GLU A 297 2.02 -5.12 8.98
C GLU A 297 3.55 -5.04 8.87
N LYS A 298 4.28 -6.01 9.45
CA LYS A 298 5.74 -6.12 9.33
C LYS A 298 6.19 -6.80 8.05
N GLN A 299 5.30 -7.52 7.37
CA GLN A 299 5.56 -8.18 6.09
C GLN A 299 5.34 -7.24 4.88
N LEU A 300 4.62 -6.12 5.05
CA LEU A 300 4.31 -5.13 4.00
C LEU A 300 5.54 -4.25 3.64
N VAL A 301 6.66 -4.90 3.30
CA VAL A 301 7.94 -4.28 3.02
C VAL A 301 8.36 -4.65 1.59
N ILE A 302 8.78 -3.65 0.83
CA ILE A 302 9.26 -3.80 -0.55
C ILE A 302 10.77 -4.02 -0.52
N LYS A 303 11.18 -5.28 -0.63
CA LYS A 303 12.57 -5.73 -0.69
C LYS A 303 12.70 -6.90 -1.65
N LYS A 304 13.89 -7.09 -2.23
CA LYS A 304 14.14 -8.20 -3.16
C LYS A 304 13.95 -9.58 -2.51
N GLU A 305 14.12 -9.64 -1.18
CA GLU A 305 14.02 -10.87 -0.39
C GLU A 305 12.59 -11.17 0.08
N THR A 306 11.67 -10.21 -0.03
CA THR A 306 10.29 -10.34 0.48
C THR A 306 9.25 -10.47 -0.64
N GLY A 307 9.63 -10.18 -1.88
CA GLY A 307 8.75 -10.28 -3.03
C GLY A 307 9.32 -9.65 -4.30
N PHE A 308 8.44 -9.38 -5.25
CA PHE A 308 8.79 -8.79 -6.55
C PHE A 308 7.64 -7.95 -7.12
N TRP A 309 7.97 -7.02 -8.01
CA TRP A 309 6.96 -6.30 -8.80
C TRP A 309 6.41 -7.21 -9.88
N ARG A 310 5.09 -7.45 -9.87
CA ARG A 310 4.44 -8.36 -10.82
C ARG A 310 4.11 -7.65 -12.13
N ASP A 311 5.07 -7.63 -13.04
CA ASP A 311 4.95 -7.03 -14.38
C ASP A 311 4.05 -7.80 -15.36
N PHE A 312 3.84 -9.11 -15.14
CA PHE A 312 3.01 -9.97 -15.99
C PHE A 312 1.52 -10.07 -15.60
N GLY A 313 1.07 -9.45 -14.50
CA GLY A 313 -0.32 -9.54 -14.02
C GLY A 313 -1.19 -8.34 -14.43
N PHE A 314 -2.39 -8.56 -14.95
CA PHE A 314 -3.29 -7.50 -15.43
C PHE A 314 -4.62 -7.43 -14.68
N GLY A 315 -4.82 -8.29 -13.68
CA GLY A 315 -6.09 -8.42 -12.96
C GLY A 315 -6.55 -7.15 -12.22
N MET A 316 -5.62 -6.31 -11.77
CA MET A 316 -5.90 -5.10 -10.99
C MET A 316 -5.83 -3.91 -11.92
N THR A 317 -6.96 -3.23 -12.09
CA THR A 317 -7.09 -2.14 -13.07
C THR A 317 -8.13 -1.11 -12.63
N CYS A 318 -7.87 0.14 -13.00
CA CYS A 318 -8.69 1.31 -12.76
C CYS A 318 -9.15 1.92 -14.09
N GLN A 319 -10.47 1.94 -14.32
CA GLN A 319 -11.09 2.37 -15.57
C GLN A 319 -12.44 3.01 -15.30
N TYR A 320 -12.86 3.96 -16.13
CA TYR A 320 -14.24 4.42 -16.07
C TYR A 320 -15.20 3.34 -16.57
N ARG A 321 -16.37 3.23 -15.94
CA ARG A 321 -17.41 2.28 -16.34
C ARG A 321 -17.77 2.42 -17.82
N SER A 322 -17.97 3.65 -18.30
CA SER A 322 -18.22 3.94 -19.72
C SER A 322 -17.15 3.33 -20.63
N ASP A 323 -15.87 3.55 -20.35
CA ASP A 323 -14.76 2.98 -21.13
C ASP A 323 -14.78 1.45 -21.11
N PHE A 324 -15.01 0.83 -19.95
CA PHE A 324 -15.15 -0.62 -19.81
C PHE A 324 -16.29 -1.19 -20.65
N ILE A 325 -17.46 -0.56 -20.64
CA ILE A 325 -18.61 -0.99 -21.45
C ILE A 325 -18.34 -0.78 -22.94
N ASN A 326 -17.74 0.35 -23.32
CA ASN A 326 -17.48 0.71 -24.72
C ASN A 326 -16.47 -0.24 -25.41
N ILE A 327 -15.49 -0.77 -24.67
CA ILE A 327 -14.57 -1.78 -25.21
C ILE A 327 -15.16 -3.21 -25.23
N GLY A 328 -16.43 -3.37 -24.82
CA GLY A 328 -17.14 -4.65 -24.79
C GLY A 328 -16.95 -5.47 -23.50
N GLY A 329 -16.25 -4.95 -22.49
CA GLY A 329 -16.07 -5.64 -21.20
C GLY A 329 -15.27 -6.94 -21.25
N PHE A 330 -15.49 -7.83 -20.28
CA PHE A 330 -14.85 -9.15 -20.25
C PHE A 330 -15.43 -10.08 -21.32
N ASP A 331 -14.60 -10.99 -21.81
CA ASP A 331 -15.05 -12.15 -22.56
C ASP A 331 -15.56 -13.21 -21.57
N LEU A 332 -16.87 -13.46 -21.59
CA LEU A 332 -17.53 -14.35 -20.63
C LEU A 332 -17.53 -15.82 -21.08
N ASP A 333 -17.07 -16.10 -22.29
CA ASP A 333 -16.95 -17.46 -22.82
C ASP A 333 -15.67 -18.15 -22.33
N ILE A 334 -14.74 -17.39 -21.73
CA ILE A 334 -13.55 -17.94 -21.07
C ILE A 334 -13.99 -18.79 -19.87
N LYS A 335 -13.82 -20.11 -20.01
CA LYS A 335 -14.02 -21.10 -18.95
C LYS A 335 -12.70 -21.42 -18.25
N GLY A 336 -12.75 -21.66 -16.95
CA GLY A 336 -11.58 -22.03 -16.16
C GLY A 336 -10.77 -20.83 -15.62
N TRP A 337 -9.47 -21.03 -15.41
CA TRP A 337 -8.59 -20.06 -14.76
C TRP A 337 -7.70 -19.30 -15.76
N GLY A 338 -7.68 -17.98 -15.62
CA GLY A 338 -6.73 -17.08 -16.26
C GLY A 338 -7.08 -16.69 -17.70
N GLY A 339 -6.46 -15.59 -18.14
CA GLY A 339 -6.57 -15.05 -19.50
C GLY A 339 -7.61 -13.94 -19.66
N GLU A 340 -8.58 -13.83 -18.75
CA GLU A 340 -9.62 -12.80 -18.84
C GLU A 340 -9.07 -11.39 -18.67
N ASP A 341 -8.08 -11.23 -17.79
CA ASP A 341 -7.40 -9.97 -17.53
C ASP A 341 -6.48 -9.58 -18.69
N VAL A 342 -5.77 -10.56 -19.26
CA VAL A 342 -4.94 -10.41 -20.47
C VAL A 342 -5.80 -10.00 -21.67
N HIS A 343 -6.96 -10.63 -21.85
CA HIS A 343 -7.88 -10.31 -22.95
C HIS A 343 -8.44 -8.90 -22.81
N LEU A 344 -8.88 -8.50 -21.59
CA LEU A 344 -9.33 -7.15 -21.33
C LEU A 344 -8.21 -6.11 -21.60
N TYR A 345 -6.99 -6.39 -21.13
CA TYR A 345 -5.82 -5.54 -21.37
C TYR A 345 -5.53 -5.39 -22.87
N ARG A 346 -5.58 -6.49 -23.64
CA ARG A 346 -5.44 -6.46 -25.10
C ARG A 346 -6.53 -5.63 -25.78
N LYS A 347 -7.78 -5.69 -25.33
CA LYS A 347 -8.87 -4.83 -25.86
C LYS A 347 -8.54 -3.35 -25.68
N TYR A 348 -8.01 -2.95 -24.52
CA TYR A 348 -7.59 -1.57 -24.30
C TYR A 348 -6.40 -1.16 -25.18
N LEU A 349 -5.40 -2.03 -25.36
CA LEU A 349 -4.26 -1.74 -26.26
C LEU A 349 -4.67 -1.53 -27.72
N HIS A 350 -5.73 -2.21 -28.19
CA HIS A 350 -6.26 -2.03 -29.55
C HIS A 350 -7.28 -0.87 -29.66
N SER A 351 -7.58 -0.19 -28.55
CA SER A 351 -8.47 0.97 -28.54
C SER A 351 -7.70 2.28 -28.68
N ASN A 352 -8.42 3.41 -28.76
CA ASN A 352 -7.81 4.75 -28.74
C ASN A 352 -7.41 5.23 -27.32
N LEU A 353 -7.58 4.39 -26.30
CA LEU A 353 -7.27 4.74 -24.92
C LEU A 353 -5.78 4.52 -24.62
N ILE A 354 -5.18 5.45 -23.87
CA ILE A 354 -3.82 5.31 -23.38
C ILE A 354 -3.82 4.39 -22.16
N VAL A 355 -3.02 3.33 -22.23
CA VAL A 355 -2.81 2.41 -21.11
C VAL A 355 -1.63 2.90 -20.27
N VAL A 356 -1.92 3.34 -19.04
CA VAL A 356 -0.91 3.77 -18.06
C VAL A 356 -0.59 2.61 -17.13
N ARG A 357 0.69 2.22 -17.02
CA ARG A 357 1.12 1.11 -16.16
C ARG A 357 2.37 1.49 -15.39
N THR A 358 2.31 1.44 -14.05
CA THR A 358 3.45 1.77 -13.16
C THR A 358 3.33 1.06 -11.81
N PRO A 359 4.47 0.72 -11.16
CA PRO A 359 4.52 0.25 -9.78
C PRO A 359 3.82 1.19 -8.79
N VAL A 360 3.13 0.61 -7.80
CA VAL A 360 2.47 1.35 -6.71
C VAL A 360 2.92 0.80 -5.35
N ARG A 361 3.59 1.63 -4.54
CA ARG A 361 4.20 1.21 -3.25
C ARG A 361 3.21 0.73 -2.19
N GLY A 362 1.97 1.22 -2.22
CA GLY A 362 0.92 0.83 -1.28
C GLY A 362 0.04 -0.33 -1.77
N LEU A 363 0.46 -1.09 -2.78
CA LEU A 363 -0.35 -2.15 -3.39
C LEU A 363 0.40 -3.48 -3.33
N PHE A 364 -0.12 -4.41 -2.52
CA PHE A 364 0.49 -5.72 -2.29
C PHE A 364 -0.49 -6.83 -2.66
N HIS A 365 0.03 -7.86 -3.31
CA HIS A 365 -0.66 -9.15 -3.40
C HIS A 365 -0.12 -10.04 -2.30
N LEU A 366 -0.98 -10.32 -1.32
CA LEU A 366 -0.64 -11.15 -0.18
C LEU A 366 -0.40 -12.58 -0.67
N TRP A 367 0.64 -13.23 -0.16
CA TRP A 367 0.88 -14.61 -0.52
C TRP A 367 -0.27 -15.49 -0.03
N HIS A 368 -0.70 -16.40 -0.90
CA HIS A 368 -1.61 -17.47 -0.57
C HIS A 368 -1.21 -18.70 -1.38
N GLU A 369 -1.51 -19.87 -0.83
CA GLU A 369 -1.28 -21.11 -1.56
C GLU A 369 -2.09 -21.09 -2.87
N LYS A 370 -1.44 -21.51 -3.96
CA LYS A 370 -2.06 -21.67 -5.27
C LYS A 370 -2.22 -23.16 -5.58
N ARG A 371 -3.45 -23.55 -5.92
CA ARG A 371 -3.81 -24.88 -6.42
C ARG A 371 -4.01 -24.80 -7.92
N CYS A 372 -3.29 -25.64 -8.67
CA CYS A 372 -3.40 -25.75 -10.12
C CYS A 372 -4.13 -27.06 -10.40
N MET A 373 -5.36 -26.95 -10.89
CA MET A 373 -6.26 -28.08 -11.14
C MET A 373 -5.80 -28.89 -12.36
N ASP A 374 -5.97 -30.20 -12.33
CA ASP A 374 -5.52 -31.10 -13.41
C ASP A 374 -6.38 -30.98 -14.66
N GLU A 375 -7.60 -30.44 -14.54
CA GLU A 375 -8.53 -30.20 -15.65
C GLU A 375 -8.18 -28.96 -16.49
N LEU A 376 -7.15 -28.19 -16.09
CA LEU A 376 -6.68 -27.04 -16.86
C LEU A 376 -6.04 -27.48 -18.19
N THR A 377 -6.17 -26.65 -19.22
CA THR A 377 -5.39 -26.84 -20.46
C THR A 377 -3.88 -26.80 -20.16
N PRO A 378 -3.03 -27.46 -20.97
CA PRO A 378 -1.58 -27.47 -20.74
C PRO A 378 -0.98 -26.05 -20.61
N GLU A 379 -1.47 -25.09 -21.39
CA GLU A 379 -1.07 -23.69 -21.34
C GLU A 379 -1.48 -23.03 -20.01
N GLN A 380 -2.73 -23.20 -19.58
CA GLN A 380 -3.22 -22.64 -18.32
C GLN A 380 -2.53 -23.27 -17.11
N TYR A 381 -2.30 -24.59 -17.13
CA TYR A 381 -1.59 -25.29 -16.07
C TYR A 381 -0.14 -24.79 -15.95
N LYS A 382 0.56 -24.66 -17.08
CA LYS A 382 1.92 -24.10 -17.11
C LYS A 382 1.96 -22.68 -16.55
N MET A 383 1.03 -21.80 -16.95
CA MET A 383 0.93 -20.45 -16.40
C MET A 383 0.65 -20.44 -14.90
N CYS A 384 -0.24 -21.32 -14.43
CA CYS A 384 -0.56 -21.48 -13.02
C CYS A 384 0.68 -21.89 -12.22
N MET A 385 1.39 -22.93 -12.67
CA MET A 385 2.59 -23.45 -12.04
C MET A 385 3.75 -22.46 -12.06
N GLN A 386 3.95 -21.74 -13.17
CA GLN A 386 4.95 -20.67 -13.23
C GLN A 386 4.66 -19.56 -12.22
N SER A 387 3.40 -19.11 -12.15
CA SER A 387 3.04 -18.12 -11.13
C SER A 387 3.16 -18.69 -9.71
N LYS A 388 2.92 -19.98 -9.48
CA LYS A 388 3.11 -20.59 -8.17
C LYS A 388 4.60 -20.57 -7.79
N ALA A 389 5.46 -21.10 -8.65
CA ALA A 389 6.91 -21.15 -8.44
C ALA A 389 7.52 -19.76 -8.19
N MET A 390 7.12 -18.75 -8.97
CA MET A 390 7.59 -17.37 -8.78
C MET A 390 7.18 -16.76 -7.44
N ASN A 391 6.15 -17.28 -6.79
CA ASN A 391 5.65 -16.77 -5.51
C ASN A 391 6.25 -17.48 -4.29
N GLU A 392 7.13 -18.47 -4.47
CA GLU A 392 7.71 -19.21 -3.35
C GLU A 392 8.82 -18.43 -2.65
N ALA A 393 9.87 -18.02 -3.37
CA ALA A 393 10.94 -17.17 -2.84
C ALA A 393 11.74 -16.52 -3.97
N SER A 394 12.68 -15.63 -3.61
CA SER A 394 13.65 -15.13 -4.60
C SER A 394 14.54 -16.26 -5.12
N HIS A 395 15.09 -16.08 -6.31
CA HIS A 395 16.01 -17.06 -6.90
C HIS A 395 17.18 -17.42 -5.96
N GLY A 396 17.75 -16.43 -5.27
CA GLY A 396 18.81 -16.67 -4.29
C GLY A 396 18.34 -17.52 -3.11
N GLN A 397 17.16 -17.24 -2.54
CA GLN A 397 16.61 -18.01 -1.43
C GLN A 397 16.28 -19.45 -1.84
N LEU A 398 15.72 -19.67 -3.02
CA LEU A 398 15.50 -21.02 -3.56
C LEU A 398 16.83 -21.75 -3.76
N GLY A 399 17.86 -21.07 -4.27
CA GLY A 399 19.21 -21.62 -4.36
C GLY A 399 19.76 -22.07 -3.00
N MET A 400 19.58 -21.26 -1.96
CA MET A 400 19.99 -21.63 -0.59
C MET A 400 19.26 -22.88 -0.05
N LEU A 401 18.01 -23.11 -0.47
CA LEU A 401 17.29 -24.35 -0.13
C LEU A 401 17.84 -25.56 -0.89
N VAL A 402 18.18 -25.39 -2.17
CA VAL A 402 18.77 -26.45 -3.00
C VAL A 402 20.14 -26.87 -2.46
N PHE A 403 21.01 -25.93 -2.13
CA PHE A 403 22.36 -26.19 -1.62
C PHE A 403 22.43 -26.38 -0.10
N ARG A 404 21.29 -26.56 0.58
CA ARG A 404 21.22 -26.62 2.05
C ARG A 404 22.16 -27.67 2.65
N HIS A 405 22.22 -28.86 2.06
CA HIS A 405 23.07 -29.94 2.56
C HIS A 405 24.56 -29.62 2.47
N GLU A 406 24.99 -28.96 1.40
CA GLU A 406 26.39 -28.52 1.22
C GLU A 406 26.76 -27.44 2.24
N ILE A 407 25.86 -26.47 2.46
CA ILE A 407 26.02 -25.41 3.46
C ILE A 407 26.12 -26.02 4.87
N GLU A 408 25.21 -26.92 5.23
CA GLU A 408 25.23 -27.60 6.53
C GLU A 408 26.49 -28.45 6.73
N ALA A 409 26.96 -29.15 5.69
CA ALA A 409 28.20 -29.91 5.72
C ALA A 409 29.42 -29.00 5.96
N HIS A 410 29.49 -27.85 5.27
CA HIS A 410 30.54 -26.85 5.49
C HIS A 410 30.54 -26.31 6.93
N LEU A 411 29.38 -25.94 7.45
CA LEU A 411 29.24 -25.42 8.82
C LEU A 411 29.63 -26.46 9.89
N ARG A 412 29.33 -27.74 9.66
CA ARG A 412 29.75 -28.82 10.57
C ARG A 412 31.28 -28.97 10.59
N LYS A 413 31.94 -28.92 9.42
CA LYS A 413 33.41 -28.97 9.34
C LYS A 413 34.06 -27.80 10.08
N GLN A 414 33.58 -26.57 9.87
CA GLN A 414 34.11 -25.40 10.58
C GLN A 414 33.97 -25.51 12.11
N LYS A 415 32.86 -26.06 12.61
CA LYS A 415 32.67 -26.28 14.06
C LYS A 415 33.65 -27.31 14.63
N GLN A 416 33.99 -28.34 13.86
CA GLN A 416 34.98 -29.34 14.28
C GLN A 416 36.38 -28.74 14.32
N GLU A 417 36.76 -27.97 13.30
CA GLU A 417 38.07 -27.30 13.22
C GLU A 417 38.28 -26.23 14.30
N THR A 418 37.24 -25.45 14.62
CA THR A 418 37.30 -24.44 15.69
C THR A 418 37.19 -25.03 17.10
N GLY A 419 36.56 -26.19 17.25
CA GLY A 419 36.53 -26.94 18.50
C GLY A 419 37.89 -27.56 18.86
N SER A 420 38.65 -28.01 17.86
CA SER A 420 39.98 -28.62 18.05
C SER A 420 41.12 -27.61 18.27
N GLN A 421 40.89 -26.31 18.08
CA GLN A 421 41.90 -25.26 18.35
C GLN A 421 41.81 -24.67 19.78
N ASN A 422 40.77 -25.02 20.55
CA ASN A 422 40.56 -24.56 21.92
C ASN A 422 40.84 -25.63 23.00
N THR A 423 41.45 -26.74 22.60
CA THR A 423 42.02 -27.80 23.44
C THR A 423 43.49 -27.93 23.13
#